data_AF-A0A2C9KSW4-F1
#
_entry.id   AF-A0A2C9KSW4-F1
#
_cell.length_a   1.000
_cell.length_b   1.000
_cell.length_c   1.000
_cell.angle_alpha   90.00
_cell.angle_beta   90.00
_cell.angle_gamma   90.00
#
_symmetry.space_group_name_H-M   'P 1'
#
loop_
_entity.id
_entity.type
_entity.pdbx_description
1 polymer ?
#
loop_
_entity_poly.entity_id
_entity_poly.type
_entity_poly.pdbx_seq_one_letter_code
_entity_poly.pdbx_strand_id
1 'polypeptide(L)'
;MTDAMELMLMSILAPILKCSFQLTSVHEALLTTSVFVGMCVTANFWGIVADKYGRKPVLLMFAALSGYFGILCSLSPNFWWILGLRFIVGCGLGATPQ
;
A
#
# COMPACT_ATOMS: atom_id res chain seq x y z
N MET A 1 5.98 12.79 -0.52
CA MET A 1 6.38 12.59 0.89
C MET A 1 5.71 11.38 1.53
N THR A 2 4.41 11.15 1.34
CA THR A 2 3.71 9.94 1.83
C THR A 2 4.18 8.64 1.14
N ASP A 3 4.54 8.73 -0.14
CA ASP A 3 5.19 7.68 -0.93
C ASP A 3 6.48 7.15 -0.27
N ALA A 4 7.40 8.04 0.11
CA ALA A 4 8.66 7.68 0.76
C ALA A 4 8.46 7.02 2.13
N MET A 5 7.46 7.45 2.91
CA MET A 5 7.13 6.85 4.19
C MET A 5 6.67 5.39 4.03
N GLU A 6 5.86 5.10 3.03
CA GLU A 6 5.38 3.74 2.75
C GLU A 6 6.48 2.81 2.25
N LEU A 7 7.40 3.32 1.41
CA LEU A 7 8.57 2.55 0.98
C LEU A 7 9.49 2.20 2.16
N MET A 8 9.70 3.14 3.08
CA MET A 8 10.43 2.87 4.33
C MET A 8 9.72 1.83 5.20
N LEU A 9 8.39 1.91 5.33
CA LEU A 9 7.60 0.91 6.05
C LEU A 9 7.75 -0.47 5.42
N MET A 10 7.69 -0.62 4.09
CA MET A 10 7.90 -1.90 3.40
C MET A 10 9.30 -2.47 3.65
N SER A 11 10.34 -1.63 3.65
CA SER A 11 11.71 -2.06 3.93
C SER A 11 11.87 -2.64 5.34
N ILE A 12 11.10 -2.13 6.32
CA ILE A 12 11.12 -2.63 7.69
C ILE A 12 10.22 -3.87 7.83
N LEU A 13 9.05 -3.86 7.17
CA LEU A 13 8.02 -4.87 7.34
C LEU A 13 8.38 -6.21 6.65
N ALA A 14 9.06 -6.17 5.51
CA ALA A 14 9.49 -7.36 4.75
C ALA A 14 10.31 -8.37 5.58
N PRO A 15 11.43 -7.99 6.25
CA PRO A 15 12.20 -8.93 7.06
C PRO A 15 11.45 -9.41 8.32
N ILE A 16 10.56 -8.59 8.89
CA ILE A 16 9.77 -8.94 10.08
C ILE A 16 8.73 -10.01 9.75
N LEU A 17 8.04 -9.87 8.61
CA LEU A 17 7.10 -10.88 8.13
C LEU A 17 7.80 -12.20 7.81
N LYS A 18 8.99 -12.14 7.23
CA LYS A 18 9.80 -13.32 6.94
C LYS A 18 10.12 -14.11 8.21
N CYS A 19 10.43 -13.40 9.30
CA CYS A 19 10.72 -14.02 10.59
C CYS A 19 9.47 -14.59 11.27
N SER A 20 8.34 -13.86 11.24
CA SER A 20 7.10 -14.30 11.91
C SER A 20 6.36 -15.44 11.21
N PHE A 21 6.36 -15.46 9.88
CA PHE A 21 5.61 -16.44 9.09
C PHE A 21 6.50 -17.50 8.41
N GLN A 22 7.82 -17.51 8.64
CA GLN A 22 8.78 -18.45 8.02
C GLN A 22 8.66 -18.51 6.49
N LEU A 23 8.38 -17.36 5.86
CA LEU A 23 8.08 -17.29 4.43
C LEU A 23 9.33 -17.41 3.54
N THR A 24 9.19 -18.15 2.44
CA THR A 24 10.19 -18.23 1.36
C THR A 24 10.41 -16.86 0.71
N SER A 25 11.63 -16.56 0.26
CA SER A 25 12.00 -15.29 -0.43
C SER A 25 11.08 -14.90 -1.60
N VAL A 26 10.40 -15.86 -2.22
CA VAL A 26 9.41 -15.63 -3.29
C VAL A 26 8.20 -14.83 -2.80
N HIS A 27 7.75 -15.05 -1.56
CA HIS A 27 6.61 -14.34 -0.99
C HIS A 27 6.93 -12.88 -0.68
N GLU A 28 8.17 -12.59 -0.31
CA GLU A 28 8.67 -11.23 -0.09
C GLU A 28 8.66 -10.44 -1.41
N ALA A 29 9.13 -11.05 -2.49
CA ALA A 29 9.10 -10.47 -3.84
C ALA A 29 7.67 -10.26 -4.35
N LEU A 30 6.75 -11.19 -4.05
CA LEU A 30 5.33 -11.01 -4.38
C LEU A 30 4.71 -9.82 -3.65
N LEU A 31 5.11 -9.58 -2.41
CA LEU A 31 4.59 -8.48 -1.60
C LEU A 31 5.01 -7.12 -2.19
N THR A 32 6.30 -6.94 -2.49
CA THR A 32 6.79 -5.70 -3.08
C THR A 32 6.24 -5.49 -4.49
N THR A 33 6.24 -6.51 -5.35
CA THR A 33 5.69 -6.41 -6.71
C THR A 33 4.20 -6.09 -6.70
N SER A 34 3.42 -6.65 -5.78
CA SER A 34 1.99 -6.33 -5.66
C SER A 34 1.77 -4.85 -5.37
N VAL A 35 2.55 -4.23 -4.48
CA VAL A 35 2.46 -2.80 -4.17
C VAL A 35 2.81 -1.94 -5.39
N PHE A 36 3.88 -2.28 -6.11
CA PHE A 36 4.26 -1.58 -7.34
C PHE A 36 3.20 -1.70 -8.44
N VAL A 37 2.65 -2.90 -8.64
CA VAL A 37 1.56 -3.12 -9.61
C VAL A 37 0.32 -2.32 -9.23
N GLY A 38 -0.05 -2.32 -7.95
CA GLY A 38 -1.17 -1.52 -7.44
C GLY A 38 -0.97 -0.03 -7.72
N MET A 39 0.23 0.49 -7.45
CA MET A 39 0.58 1.89 -7.70
C MET A 39 0.53 2.24 -9.20
N CYS A 40 1.03 1.37 -10.08
CA CYS A 40 0.98 1.57 -11.53
C CYS A 40 -0.45 1.65 -12.08
N VAL A 41 -1.32 0.74 -11.63
CA VAL A 41 -2.71 0.69 -12.12
C VAL A 41 -3.50 1.90 -11.68
N THR A 42 -3.30 2.35 -10.44
CA THR A 42 -4.15 3.41 -9.86
C THR A 42 -3.60 4.81 -10.05
N ALA A 43 -2.34 4.99 -10.43
CA ALA A 43 -1.79 6.31 -10.73
C ALA A 43 -2.60 7.06 -11.80
N ASN A 44 -2.98 6.37 -12.87
CA ASN A 44 -3.82 6.94 -13.93
C ASN A 44 -5.23 7.28 -13.44
N PHE A 45 -5.82 6.40 -12.64
CA PHE A 45 -7.19 6.58 -12.15
C PHE A 45 -7.30 7.76 -11.18
N TRP A 46 -6.36 7.85 -10.23
CA TRP A 46 -6.38 8.90 -9.24
C TRP A 46 -5.93 10.26 -9.75
N GLY A 47 -5.11 10.33 -10.80
CA GLY A 47 -4.82 11.59 -11.49
C GLY A 47 -6.11 12.24 -12.01
N ILE A 48 -6.94 11.48 -12.71
CA ILE A 48 -8.23 11.95 -13.24
C ILE A 48 -9.18 12.36 -12.10
N VAL A 49 -9.22 11.58 -11.02
CA VAL A 49 -10.06 11.90 -9.84
C VAL A 49 -9.58 13.14 -9.11
N ALA A 50 -8.26 13.34 -8.98
CA ALA A 50 -7.67 14.53 -8.36
C ALA A 50 -7.96 15.80 -9.16
N ASP A 51 -7.95 15.71 -10.48
CA ASP A 51 -8.28 16.83 -11.37
C ASP A 51 -9.78 17.17 -11.32
N LYS A 52 -10.66 16.18 -11.14
CA LYS A 52 -12.12 16.38 -11.13
C LYS A 52 -12.69 16.82 -9.78
N TYR A 53 -12.20 16.25 -8.67
CA TYR A 53 -12.75 16.49 -7.32
C TYR A 53 -11.88 17.42 -6.47
N GLY A 54 -10.70 17.82 -6.97
CA GLY A 54 -9.73 18.65 -6.27
C GLY A 54 -8.75 17.84 -5.41
N ARG A 55 -7.53 18.37 -5.25
CA ARG A 55 -6.40 17.68 -4.56
C ARG A 55 -6.64 17.38 -3.07
N LYS A 56 -7.32 18.26 -2.32
CA LYS A 56 -7.52 18.12 -0.86
C LYS A 56 -8.38 16.92 -0.44
N PRO A 57 -9.60 16.71 -0.98
CA PRO A 57 -10.43 15.57 -0.57
C PRO A 57 -9.80 14.23 -0.95
N VAL A 58 -9.10 14.19 -2.08
CA VAL A 58 -8.38 13.00 -2.56
C VAL A 58 -7.26 12.63 -1.59
N LEU A 59 -6.44 13.58 -1.13
CA LEU A 59 -5.43 13.36 -0.09
C LEU A 59 -6.01 12.84 1.25
N LEU A 60 -7.12 13.42 1.71
CA LEU A 60 -7.78 12.97 2.95
C LEU A 60 -8.36 11.58 2.83
N MET A 61 -8.94 11.24 1.68
CA MET A 61 -9.47 9.91 1.41
C MET A 61 -8.36 8.86 1.50
N PHE A 62 -7.15 9.13 1.02
CA PHE A 62 -6.01 8.22 1.18
C PHE A 62 -5.54 8.07 2.61
N ALA A 63 -5.41 9.18 3.34
CA ALA A 63 -4.98 9.11 4.72
C ALA A 63 -5.95 8.25 5.54
N ALA A 64 -7.26 8.41 5.30
CA ALA A 64 -8.30 7.58 5.91
C ALA A 64 -8.23 6.11 5.46
N LEU A 65 -8.07 5.88 4.16
CA LEU A 65 -7.99 4.53 3.58
C LEU A 65 -6.75 3.78 4.11
N SER A 66 -5.58 4.39 4.04
CA SER A 66 -4.33 3.82 4.52
C SER A 66 -4.35 3.58 6.03
N GLY A 67 -4.91 4.49 6.82
CA GLY A 67 -5.12 4.29 8.25
C GLY A 67 -6.05 3.11 8.55
N TYR A 68 -7.19 3.02 7.85
CA TYR A 68 -8.14 1.93 8.00
C TYR A 68 -7.51 0.56 7.65
N PHE A 69 -6.89 0.46 6.47
CA PHE A 69 -6.23 -0.78 6.05
C PHE A 69 -5.00 -1.12 6.90
N GLY A 70 -4.29 -0.12 7.43
CA GLY A 70 -3.19 -0.32 8.37
C GLY A 70 -3.67 -0.98 9.67
N ILE A 71 -4.80 -0.54 10.22
CA ILE A 71 -5.42 -1.15 11.39
C ILE A 71 -5.89 -2.58 11.07
N LEU A 72 -6.52 -2.80 9.91
CA LEU A 72 -6.89 -4.16 9.48
C LEU A 72 -5.69 -5.07 9.28
N CYS A 73 -4.55 -4.54 8.84
CA CYS A 73 -3.32 -5.30 8.67
C CYS A 73 -2.74 -5.76 10.01
N SER A 74 -2.86 -4.93 11.05
CA SER A 74 -2.48 -5.30 12.43
C SER A 74 -3.30 -6.47 12.97
N LEU A 75 -4.57 -6.57 12.55
CA LEU A 75 -5.48 -7.64 12.96
C LEU A 75 -5.39 -8.91 12.09
N SER A 76 -4.48 -8.96 11.12
CA SER A 76 -4.45 -10.02 10.12
C SER A 76 -3.81 -11.33 10.64
N PRO A 77 -4.50 -12.48 10.54
CA PRO A 77 -3.95 -13.77 10.98
C PRO A 77 -3.19 -14.53 9.88
N ASN A 78 -3.30 -14.11 8.61
CA ASN A 78 -2.78 -14.86 7.46
C ASN A 78 -2.00 -13.96 6.48
N PHE A 79 -0.95 -14.52 5.86
CA PHE A 79 -0.10 -13.84 4.87
C PHE A 79 -0.89 -13.28 3.68
N TRP A 80 -1.83 -14.05 3.12
CA TRP A 80 -2.66 -13.63 1.99
C TRP A 80 -3.54 -12.42 2.32
N TRP A 81 -3.93 -12.28 3.59
CA TRP A 81 -4.70 -11.12 4.04
C TRP A 81 -3.81 -9.87 4.05
N ILE A 82 -2.58 -9.99 4.55
CA ILE A 82 -1.59 -8.90 4.52
C ILE A 82 -1.30 -8.47 3.07
N LEU A 83 -1.10 -9.44 2.18
CA LEU A 83 -0.86 -9.21 0.75
C LEU A 83 -2.00 -8.41 0.12
N GLY A 84 -3.25 -8.85 0.31
CA GLY A 84 -4.43 -8.18 -0.25
C GLY A 84 -4.65 -6.78 0.32
N LEU A 85 -4.53 -6.60 1.63
CA LEU A 85 -4.66 -5.28 2.27
C LEU A 85 -3.55 -4.33 1.78
N ARG A 86 -2.32 -4.83 1.60
CA ARG A 86 -1.19 -4.03 1.11
C ARG A 86 -1.31 -3.65 -0.36
N PHE A 87 -1.86 -4.54 -1.19
CA PHE A 87 -2.20 -4.20 -2.57
C PHE A 87 -3.19 -3.03 -2.62
N ILE A 88 -4.22 -3.04 -1.77
CA ILE A 88 -5.22 -1.97 -1.72
C ILE A 88 -4.62 -0.65 -1.21
N VAL A 89 -3.73 -0.71 -0.22
CA VAL A 89 -2.98 0.48 0.24
C VAL A 89 -2.08 1.03 -0.87
N GLY A 90 -1.34 0.16 -1.58
CA GLY A 90 -0.51 0.54 -2.74
C GLY A 90 -1.32 1.18 -3.86
N CYS A 91 -2.52 0.67 -4.13
CA CYS A 91 -3.51 1.25 -5.01
C CYS A 91 -3.98 2.66 -4.57
N GLY A 92 -3.90 3.01 -3.29
CA GLY A 92 -4.15 4.37 -2.82
C GLY A 92 -3.00 5.35 -3.11
N LEU A 93 -1.77 4.88 -3.22
CA LEU A 93 -0.59 5.76 -3.25
C LEU A 93 -0.30 6.37 -4.63
N GLY A 94 -0.79 5.79 -5.72
CA GLY A 94 -0.54 6.31 -7.08
C GLY A 94 -1.05 7.73 -7.33
N ALA A 95 -1.87 8.26 -6.43
CA ALA A 95 -2.52 9.56 -6.54
C ALA A 95 -1.72 10.75 -6.01
N THR A 96 -0.69 10.50 -5.20
CA THR A 96 0.07 11.59 -4.61
C THR A 96 0.91 12.24 -5.70
N PRO A 97 0.73 13.55 -5.97
CA PRO A 97 1.61 14.25 -6.89
C PRO A 97 3.03 14.20 -6.30
N GLN A 98 3.95 13.62 -7.06
CA GLN A 98 5.37 13.57 -6.75
C GLN A 98 5.97 14.97 -6.82
#